data_AF-A0A839YLV9-F1
#
_entry.id   AF-A0A839YLV9-F1
#
_cell.length_a   1.000
_cell.length_b   1.000
_cell.length_c   1.000
_cell.angle_alpha   90.00
_cell.angle_beta   90.00
_cell.angle_gamma   90.00
#
_symmetry.space_group_name_H-M   'P 1'
#
loop_
_entity.id
_entity.type
_entity.pdbx_description
1 polymer ?
#
loop_
_entity_poly.entity_id
_entity_poly.type
_entity_poly.pdbx_seq_one_letter_code
_entity_poly.pdbx_strand_id
1 'polypeptide(L)'
;MSGGLRCGGYAALWDRVDRAGDVLRAGVFGAAPRLVPLLCQHRGAPVGALLRLEPDARGLRVAARVDEAAVARSVRRGALPGFSVAYRARSVRQGAHRAIVAADLVELSLVAVPMQPGALVDWWAETLPPDAPADAPG
;
A
#
# COMPACT_ATOMS: atom_id res chain seq x y z
N MET A 1 -9.06 19.68 14.56
CA MET A 1 -8.19 18.51 14.33
C MET A 1 -8.88 17.64 13.29
N SER A 2 -8.39 17.61 12.05
CA SER A 2 -9.02 16.83 10.99
C SER A 2 -8.64 15.36 11.15
N GLY A 3 -9.64 14.47 11.31
CA GLY A 3 -9.39 13.04 11.40
C GLY A 3 -8.67 12.51 10.15
N GLY A 4 -7.69 11.63 10.35
CA GLY A 4 -7.00 10.93 9.26
C GLY A 4 -7.89 9.87 8.60
N LEU A 5 -7.45 9.27 7.51
CA LEU A 5 -8.13 8.14 6.86
C LEU A 5 -7.36 6.85 7.13
N ARG A 6 -8.03 5.78 7.53
CA ARG A 6 -7.46 4.43 7.47
C ARG A 6 -7.88 3.77 6.17
N CYS A 7 -6.96 3.09 5.50
CA CYS A 7 -7.26 2.32 4.30
C CYS A 7 -6.40 1.06 4.24
N GLY A 8 -6.78 0.13 3.37
CA GLY A 8 -6.02 -1.09 3.17
C GLY A 8 -6.45 -1.85 1.92
N GLY A 9 -5.79 -2.99 1.75
CA GLY A 9 -5.95 -3.88 0.61
C GLY A 9 -4.69 -4.67 0.35
N TYR A 10 -4.47 -5.06 -0.91
CA TYR A 10 -3.25 -5.73 -1.34
C TYR A 10 -2.34 -4.73 -2.05
N ALA A 11 -1.09 -4.62 -1.59
CA ALA A 11 -0.09 -3.75 -2.22
C ALA A 11 0.73 -4.46 -3.30
N ALA A 12 0.75 -5.79 -3.24
CA ALA A 12 1.34 -6.66 -4.23
C ALA A 12 0.58 -7.99 -4.24
N LEU A 13 0.51 -8.62 -5.40
CA LEU A 13 -0.04 -9.96 -5.63
C LEU A 13 1.08 -10.85 -6.14
N TRP A 14 1.17 -12.06 -5.60
CA TRP A 14 2.20 -13.03 -5.99
C TRP A 14 1.87 -13.65 -7.35
N ASP A 15 2.93 -13.91 -8.11
CA ASP A 15 2.86 -14.63 -9.38
C ASP A 15 1.93 -13.95 -10.42
N ARG A 16 1.80 -12.62 -10.32
CA ARG A 16 1.11 -11.78 -11.29
C ARG A 16 2.09 -10.87 -12.00
N VAL A 17 2.05 -10.91 -13.34
CA VAL A 17 2.82 -10.01 -14.20
C VAL A 17 2.27 -8.60 -14.03
N ASP A 18 3.15 -7.67 -13.72
CA ASP A 18 2.80 -6.26 -13.64
C ASP A 18 2.89 -5.57 -15.01
N ARG A 19 2.54 -4.28 -15.06
CA ARG A 19 2.59 -3.49 -16.30
C ARG A 19 4.01 -3.31 -16.87
N ALA A 20 5.06 -3.51 -16.07
CA ALA A 20 6.45 -3.46 -16.51
C ALA A 20 7.00 -4.83 -16.95
N GLY A 21 6.21 -5.91 -16.80
CA GLY A 21 6.61 -7.27 -17.13
C GLY A 21 7.33 -8.02 -15.99
N ASP A 22 7.39 -7.43 -14.80
CA ASP A 22 7.97 -8.06 -13.61
C ASP A 22 6.93 -8.94 -12.90
N VAL A 23 7.43 -9.98 -12.21
CA VAL A 23 6.61 -10.87 -11.38
C VAL A 23 7.20 -10.94 -9.98
N LEU A 24 6.46 -10.51 -8.97
CA LEU A 24 6.84 -10.70 -7.57
C LEU A 24 6.48 -12.12 -7.12
N ARG A 25 7.47 -12.87 -6.61
CA ARG A 25 7.26 -14.22 -6.08
C ARG A 25 6.82 -14.19 -4.62
N ALA A 26 6.06 -15.19 -4.19
CA ALA A 26 5.80 -15.39 -2.76
C ALA A 26 7.12 -15.46 -1.97
N GLY A 27 7.18 -14.77 -0.84
CA GLY A 27 8.39 -14.65 -0.02
C GLY A 27 9.39 -13.57 -0.44
N VAL A 28 9.12 -12.81 -1.52
CA VAL A 28 10.03 -11.78 -2.05
C VAL A 28 10.48 -10.75 -1.00
N PHE A 29 9.61 -10.41 -0.04
CA PHE A 29 9.90 -9.45 1.04
C PHE A 29 10.19 -10.12 2.40
N GLY A 30 10.34 -11.45 2.44
CA GLY A 30 10.45 -12.23 3.68
C GLY A 30 9.12 -12.40 4.42
N ALA A 31 9.15 -13.08 5.57
CA ALA A 31 7.95 -13.39 6.36
C ALA A 31 7.41 -12.21 7.18
N ALA A 32 8.28 -11.28 7.57
CA ALA A 32 7.95 -10.10 8.38
C ALA A 32 8.64 -8.86 7.80
N PRO A 33 8.14 -8.31 6.67
CA PRO A 33 8.72 -7.11 6.07
C PRO A 33 8.63 -5.92 7.04
N ARG A 34 9.66 -5.07 7.05
CA ARG A 34 9.67 -3.85 7.85
C ARG A 34 8.67 -2.85 7.29
N LEU A 35 8.07 -2.05 8.17
CA LEU A 35 7.28 -0.89 7.77
C LEU A 35 8.17 0.11 7.03
N VAL A 36 7.68 0.59 5.90
CA VAL A 36 8.33 1.56 5.02
C VAL A 36 7.49 2.84 4.92
N PRO A 37 8.05 3.95 4.43
CA PRO A 37 7.29 5.16 4.19
C PRO A 37 6.05 4.93 3.31
N LEU A 38 4.95 5.56 3.70
CA LEU A 38 3.74 5.68 2.87
C LEU A 38 3.81 7.00 2.10
N LEU A 39 3.97 6.95 0.78
CA LEU A 39 4.02 8.12 -0.08
C LEU A 39 2.77 8.25 -0.97
N CYS A 40 2.74 9.30 -1.79
CA CYS A 40 1.76 9.50 -2.85
C CYS A 40 2.50 9.64 -4.18
N GLN A 41 2.13 8.82 -5.19
CA GLN A 41 2.71 8.86 -6.53
C GLN A 41 4.24 8.76 -6.59
N HIS A 42 4.86 8.00 -5.66
CA HIS A 42 6.31 7.81 -5.55
C HIS A 42 7.10 9.11 -5.35
N ARG A 43 6.47 10.13 -4.77
CA ARG A 43 7.04 11.49 -4.66
C ARG A 43 6.74 12.12 -3.31
N GLY A 44 7.58 13.09 -2.97
CA GLY A 44 7.37 13.98 -1.83
C GLY A 44 7.64 13.34 -0.47
N ALA A 45 7.15 13.99 0.57
CA ALA A 45 7.24 13.51 1.94
C ALA A 45 6.18 12.44 2.23
N PRO A 46 6.36 11.62 3.28
CA PRO A 46 5.35 10.67 3.72
C PRO A 46 4.01 11.35 4.00
N VAL A 47 2.93 10.73 3.53
CA VAL A 47 1.55 11.24 3.62
C VAL A 47 0.77 10.62 4.78
N GLY A 48 1.46 9.82 5.60
CA GLY A 48 0.93 9.07 6.72
C GLY A 48 1.87 7.93 7.10
N ALA A 49 1.32 6.83 7.62
CA ALA A 49 2.09 5.69 8.09
C ALA A 49 1.45 4.35 7.70
N LEU A 50 2.29 3.36 7.40
CA LEU A 50 1.85 1.96 7.35
C LEU A 50 1.61 1.45 8.77
N LEU A 51 0.47 0.81 8.97
CA LEU A 51 0.07 0.17 10.22
C LEU A 51 0.38 -1.33 10.19
N ARG A 52 0.26 -1.96 9.02
CA ARG A 52 0.53 -3.38 8.78
C ARG A 52 1.11 -3.62 7.40
N LEU A 53 2.02 -4.59 7.31
CA LEU A 53 2.54 -5.19 6.10
C LEU A 53 2.66 -6.71 6.36
N GLU A 54 1.71 -7.47 5.85
CA GLU A 54 1.55 -8.88 6.19
C GLU A 54 1.48 -9.71 4.89
N PRO A 55 2.56 -10.44 4.54
CA PRO A 55 2.51 -11.42 3.47
C PRO A 55 1.53 -12.55 3.79
N ASP A 56 0.69 -12.92 2.84
CA ASP A 56 -0.15 -14.12 2.90
C ASP A 56 0.03 -14.96 1.64
N ALA A 57 -0.80 -16.00 1.47
CA ALA A 57 -0.75 -16.88 0.31
C ALA A 57 -1.06 -16.18 -1.03
N ARG A 58 -1.79 -15.06 -1.00
CA ARG A 58 -2.24 -14.31 -2.19
C ARG A 58 -1.29 -13.16 -2.54
N GLY A 59 -0.79 -12.44 -1.54
CA GLY A 59 -0.10 -11.17 -1.75
C GLY A 59 0.43 -10.52 -0.47
N LEU A 60 0.79 -9.25 -0.56
CA LEU A 60 1.14 -8.40 0.58
C LEU A 60 -0.09 -7.62 1.02
N ARG A 61 -0.73 -8.04 2.13
CA ARG A 61 -1.81 -7.29 2.74
C ARG A 61 -1.26 -6.10 3.49
N VAL A 62 -1.94 -4.97 3.36
CA VAL A 62 -1.52 -3.71 3.98
C VAL A 62 -2.69 -3.02 4.67
N ALA A 63 -2.35 -2.31 5.74
CA ALA A 63 -3.21 -1.30 6.34
C ALA A 63 -2.38 -0.04 6.57
N ALA A 64 -2.96 1.12 6.30
CA ALA A 64 -2.30 2.40 6.35
C ALA A 64 -3.19 3.43 7.03
N ARG A 65 -2.57 4.44 7.63
CA ARG A 65 -3.19 5.70 8.04
C ARG A 65 -2.67 6.80 7.12
N VAL A 66 -3.56 7.55 6.50
CA VAL A 66 -3.28 8.72 5.68
C VAL A 66 -3.60 9.94 6.52
N ASP A 67 -2.56 10.72 6.82
CA ASP A 67 -2.65 11.91 7.66
C ASP A 67 -2.86 13.17 6.81
N GLU A 68 -2.44 13.15 5.54
CA GLU A 68 -2.63 14.29 4.66
C GLU A 68 -4.05 14.37 4.06
N ALA A 69 -4.74 15.48 4.31
CA ALA A 69 -6.16 15.67 4.03
C ALA A 69 -6.48 15.62 2.53
N ALA A 70 -5.59 16.16 1.68
CA ALA A 70 -5.75 16.12 0.23
C ALA A 70 -5.68 14.68 -0.30
N VAL A 71 -4.70 13.90 0.17
CA VAL A 71 -4.51 12.49 -0.22
C VAL A 71 -5.67 11.65 0.27
N ALA A 72 -6.09 11.81 1.53
CA ALA A 72 -7.24 11.13 2.10
C ALA A 72 -8.55 11.41 1.31
N ARG A 73 -8.73 12.64 0.81
CA ARG A 73 -9.87 12.98 -0.06
C ARG A 73 -9.77 12.27 -1.41
N SER A 74 -8.58 12.19 -2.01
CA SER A 74 -8.36 11.51 -3.29
C SER A 74 -8.61 10.00 -3.20
N VAL A 75 -8.23 9.34 -2.10
CA VAL A 75 -8.55 7.92 -1.86
C VAL A 75 -10.07 7.74 -1.79
N ARG A 76 -10.77 8.53 -0.96
CA ARG A 76 -12.24 8.45 -0.82
C ARG A 76 -12.99 8.66 -2.13
N ARG A 77 -12.48 9.54 -3.00
CA ARG A 77 -13.06 9.83 -4.31
C ARG A 77 -12.62 8.85 -5.41
N GLY A 78 -11.80 7.84 -5.08
CA GLY A 78 -11.30 6.86 -6.04
C GLY A 78 -10.23 7.40 -7.01
N ALA A 79 -9.70 8.61 -6.79
CA ALA A 79 -8.64 9.19 -7.62
C ALA A 79 -7.26 8.58 -7.34
N LEU A 80 -7.08 7.98 -6.15
CA LEU A 80 -5.94 7.14 -5.79
C LEU A 80 -6.47 5.75 -5.40
N PRO A 81 -6.90 4.93 -6.37
CA PRO A 81 -7.57 3.66 -6.09
C PRO A 81 -6.59 2.53 -5.76
N GLY A 82 -5.28 2.73 -5.97
CA GLY A 82 -4.30 1.67 -5.96
C GLY A 82 -3.11 1.91 -5.05
N PHE A 83 -2.42 0.81 -4.77
CA PHE A 83 -1.11 0.78 -4.14
C PHE A 83 -0.04 0.41 -5.16
N SER A 84 1.17 0.90 -4.94
CA SER A 84 2.36 0.50 -5.69
C SER A 84 3.54 0.39 -4.73
N VAL A 85 4.37 -0.63 -4.90
CA VAL A 85 5.56 -0.85 -4.08
C VAL A 85 6.80 -0.44 -4.87
N ALA A 86 7.69 0.33 -4.25
CA ALA A 86 9.05 0.46 -4.74
C ALA A 86 9.95 -0.46 -3.94
N TYR A 87 10.88 -1.13 -4.62
CA TYR A 87 11.75 -2.12 -4.01
C TYR A 87 13.12 -2.14 -4.69
N ARG A 88 14.12 -2.64 -3.97
CA ARG A 88 15.44 -2.97 -4.51
C ARG A 88 15.55 -4.47 -4.68
N ALA A 89 15.60 -4.94 -5.92
CA ALA A 89 15.76 -6.36 -6.21
C ALA A 89 17.12 -6.85 -5.70
N ARG A 90 17.13 -7.98 -4.98
CA ARG A 90 18.32 -8.69 -4.52
C ARG A 90 18.56 -9.98 -5.30
N SER A 91 17.49 -10.65 -5.70
CA SER A 91 17.55 -11.86 -6.53
C SER A 91 16.46 -11.83 -7.59
N VAL A 92 16.87 -12.08 -8.82
CA VAL A 92 16.02 -12.04 -10.00
C VAL A 92 16.27 -13.29 -10.82
N ARG A 93 15.19 -13.93 -11.28
CA ARG A 93 15.23 -15.05 -12.23
C ARG A 93 14.71 -14.58 -13.58
N GLN A 94 15.52 -14.78 -14.62
CA GLN A 94 15.15 -14.46 -15.99
C GLN A 94 14.33 -15.59 -16.62
N GLY A 95 13.48 -15.24 -17.59
CA GLY A 95 12.59 -16.16 -18.31
C GLY A 95 11.63 -15.38 -19.20
N ALA A 96 10.42 -15.91 -19.41
CA ALA A 96 9.35 -15.19 -20.12
C ALA A 96 9.00 -13.84 -19.46
N HIS A 97 9.14 -13.77 -18.13
CA HIS A 97 9.04 -12.57 -17.33
C HIS A 97 10.21 -12.49 -16.37
N ARG A 98 10.56 -11.27 -15.96
CA ARG A 98 11.59 -11.04 -14.95
C ARG A 98 10.98 -11.29 -13.57
N ALA A 99 11.29 -12.44 -12.97
CA ALA A 99 10.74 -12.83 -11.68
C ALA A 99 11.63 -12.34 -10.53
N ILE A 100 11.09 -11.50 -9.66
CA ILE A 100 11.76 -10.99 -8.47
C ILE A 100 11.52 -11.97 -7.33
N VAL A 101 12.58 -12.64 -6.90
CA VAL A 101 12.53 -13.74 -5.92
C VAL A 101 12.91 -13.26 -4.53
N ALA A 102 13.76 -12.23 -4.43
CA ALA A 102 14.05 -11.53 -3.19
C ALA A 102 14.27 -10.04 -3.47
N ALA A 103 13.71 -9.19 -2.62
CA ALA A 103 13.88 -7.74 -2.68
C ALA A 103 13.81 -7.10 -1.29
N ASP A 104 14.39 -5.92 -1.17
CA ASP A 104 14.15 -5.03 -0.04
C ASP A 104 13.03 -4.06 -0.41
N LEU A 105 11.96 -4.04 0.39
CA LEU A 105 10.90 -3.06 0.21
C LEU A 105 11.43 -1.68 0.62
N VAL A 106 11.24 -0.67 -0.23
CA VAL A 106 11.77 0.69 -0.02
C VAL A 106 10.66 1.65 0.40
N GLU A 107 9.50 1.57 -0.26
CA GLU A 107 8.32 2.38 0.05
C GLU A 107 7.04 1.72 -0.46
N LEU A 108 5.91 2.24 0.02
CA LEU A 108 4.60 1.96 -0.53
C LEU A 108 3.91 3.28 -0.86
N SER A 109 3.36 3.40 -2.06
CA SER A 109 2.72 4.61 -2.56
C SER A 109 1.25 4.38 -2.85
N LEU A 110 0.41 5.36 -2.49
CA LEU A 110 -0.93 5.51 -3.06
C LEU A 110 -0.81 6.10 -4.46
N VAL A 111 -1.44 5.48 -5.45
CA VAL A 111 -1.26 5.83 -6.87
C VAL A 111 -2.58 5.82 -7.63
N ALA A 112 -2.64 6.64 -8.68
CA ALA A 112 -3.78 6.67 -9.61
C ALA A 112 -3.80 5.41 -10.50
N VAL A 113 -2.62 4.90 -10.88
CA VAL A 113 -2.45 3.73 -11.73
C VAL A 113 -1.41 2.80 -11.11
N PRO A 114 -1.82 1.70 -10.44
CA PRO A 114 -0.87 0.76 -9.83
C PRO A 114 -0.06 0.00 -10.89
N MET A 115 1.14 -0.47 -10.59
CA MET A 115 1.86 -1.35 -11.54
C MET A 115 1.15 -2.70 -11.71
N GLN A 116 0.58 -3.23 -10.63
CA GLN A 116 -0.31 -4.39 -10.67
C GLN A 116 -1.77 -3.93 -10.65
N PRO A 117 -2.60 -4.23 -11.67
CA PRO A 117 -4.02 -3.83 -11.69
C PRO A 117 -4.85 -4.27 -10.48
N GLY A 118 -4.46 -5.38 -9.83
CA GLY A 118 -5.14 -5.90 -8.64
C GLY A 118 -4.62 -5.38 -7.30
N ALA A 119 -3.60 -4.51 -7.29
CA ALA A 119 -3.09 -3.88 -6.07
C ALA A 119 -3.93 -2.66 -5.71
N LEU A 120 -5.15 -2.90 -5.23
CA LEU A 120 -6.18 -1.88 -5.00
C LEU A 120 -6.37 -1.59 -3.51
N VAL A 121 -6.81 -0.37 -3.22
CA VAL A 121 -7.46 -0.01 -1.95
C VAL A 121 -8.87 -0.60 -1.98
N ASP A 122 -9.12 -1.63 -1.18
CA ASP A 122 -10.40 -2.35 -1.15
C ASP A 122 -11.29 -1.94 0.03
N TRP A 123 -10.73 -1.26 1.03
CA TRP A 123 -11.50 -0.62 2.10
C TRP A 123 -10.84 0.67 2.60
N TRP A 124 -11.67 1.54 3.16
CA TRP A 124 -11.23 2.69 3.94
C TRP A 124 -12.26 3.06 5.01
N ALA A 125 -11.81 3.73 6.06
CA ALA A 125 -12.63 4.23 7.16
C ALA A 125 -12.06 5.55 7.68
N GLU A 126 -12.93 6.46 8.09
CA GLU A 126 -12.48 7.68 8.77
C GLU A 126 -11.92 7.34 10.14
N THR A 127 -10.81 7.97 10.50
CA THR A 127 -10.26 7.86 11.85
C THR A 127 -11.03 8.87 12.70
N LEU A 128 -11.92 8.38 13.55
CA LEU A 128 -12.52 9.23 14.58
C LEU A 128 -11.40 9.86 15.42
N PRO A 129 -11.51 11.16 15.78
CA PRO A 129 -10.62 11.74 16.76
C PRO A 129 -10.71 10.93 18.07
N PRO A 130 -9.61 10.78 18.83
CA PRO A 130 -9.58 9.93 20.01
C PRO A 130 -10.55 10.31 21.14
N ASP A 131 -11.27 11.44 21.07
CA ASP A 131 -12.29 11.83 22.06
C ASP A 131 -13.48 12.54 21.39
N ALA A 132 -14.28 11.79 20.61
CA ALA A 132 -15.67 12.21 20.41
C ALA A 132 -16.43 11.84 21.70
N PRO A 133 -16.95 12.79 22.49
CA PRO A 133 -17.76 12.43 23.65
C PRO A 133 -18.95 11.59 23.16
N ALA A 134 -19.05 10.38 23.70
CA ALA A 134 -20.32 9.68 23.74
C ALA A 134 -21.26 10.55 24.58
N ASP A 135 -22.43 10.85 24.03
CA ASP A 135 -23.53 11.64 24.60
C ASP A 135 -23.55 13.15 24.28
N ALA A 136 -24.52 13.50 23.43
CA ALA A 136 -25.29 14.72 23.59
C ALA A 136 -26.78 14.38 23.42
N PRO A 137 -27.55 14.21 24.51
CA PRO A 137 -28.99 14.40 24.45
C PRO A 137 -29.29 15.90 24.61
N GLY A 138 -30.05 16.44 23.66
CA GLY A 138 -30.73 17.73 23.74
C GLY A 138 -32.11 17.59 23.17
#